data_AF-A0A1C6R1Z0-F1
#
_entry.id   AF-A0A1C6R1Z0-F1
#
_cell.length_a   1.000
_cell.length_b   1.000
_cell.length_c   1.000
_cell.angle_alpha   90.00
_cell.angle_beta   90.00
_cell.angle_gamma   90.00
#
_symmetry.space_group_name_H-M   'P 1'
#
loop_
_entity.id
_entity.type
_entity.pdbx_description
1 polymer ?
#
loop_
_entity_poly.entity_id
_entity_poly.type
_entity_poly.pdbx_seq_one_letter_code
_entity_poly.pdbx_strand_id
1 'polypeptide(L)'
;MKVRHKARAVLLDGDQLVFLRRGWPGGSAYCTTVGGGVEPGDADPEAALRREVMEELGATIGPVEELMTLTDPGGATTVVEHYFLADITDMDLSLRHGPELADPDTGHHEPVRVPLDVRAVSGLNLQPPALRDHVIERIGTWAVRSAGDRRLGPVQETAGQGALSVGAVTFWDMASLPSALPRLQDDPTGRAFGLELPPGALVDTVHEGSWHEPLLWLSGKPVGFGDWGRASAARRAVGLLPVLIADPDGKGADPAEWGLMPDRMSYPGDHDADDVLAEYWAGLAEDGPGESGTGSHGEPPWPGLAAGSDEFPEDPDSAAEEFADMISDGDGWLGQPRLALVPARRSADIPAVIGWSGPLNHDNDVARLCAVMRSWEDRFGTRIVALTYDQLVISVAAPPRTQEAAEALAAEHFAFCPDNLHQSDTPGITEYARERLLDQYVWSFWWD
;
A
#
# COMPACT_ATOMS: atom_id res chain seq x y z
N MET A 1 19.33 16.72 8.62
CA MET A 1 17.91 16.69 9.03
C MET A 1 17.17 17.87 8.44
N LYS A 2 16.38 17.61 7.40
CA LYS A 2 15.38 18.55 6.89
C LYS A 2 14.11 18.35 7.73
N VAL A 3 13.39 19.40 8.06
CA VAL A 3 12.08 19.27 8.73
C VAL A 3 11.02 19.66 7.72
N ARG A 4 10.09 18.74 7.43
CA ARG A 4 8.91 19.03 6.60
C ARG A 4 7.72 19.15 7.53
N HIS A 5 6.90 20.17 7.32
CA HIS A 5 5.69 20.37 8.09
C HIS A 5 4.48 20.03 7.23
N LYS A 6 3.49 19.38 7.83
CA LYS A 6 2.15 19.20 7.25
C LYS A 6 1.12 19.82 8.19
N ALA A 7 0.03 20.32 7.64
CA ALA A 7 -1.09 20.85 8.40
C ALA A 7 -2.36 20.08 8.03
N ARG A 8 -3.06 19.56 9.05
CA ARG A 8 -4.20 18.66 8.89
C ARG A 8 -5.38 19.12 9.75
N ALA A 9 -6.60 18.98 9.24
CA ALA A 9 -7.82 19.48 9.87
C ALA A 9 -8.74 18.36 10.36
N VAL A 10 -9.09 18.39 11.65
CA VAL A 10 -10.30 17.77 12.18
C VAL A 10 -11.41 18.82 12.12
N LEU A 11 -12.37 18.62 11.22
CA LEU A 11 -13.37 19.64 10.92
C LEU A 11 -14.70 19.34 11.58
N LEU A 12 -15.29 20.34 12.24
CA LEU A 12 -16.64 20.30 12.81
C LEU A 12 -17.63 21.00 11.87
N ASP A 13 -18.70 20.31 11.53
CA ASP A 13 -19.87 20.83 10.81
C ASP A 13 -21.10 20.57 11.70
N GLY A 14 -21.33 21.45 12.68
CA GLY A 14 -22.38 21.29 13.69
C GLY A 14 -22.14 20.12 14.66
N ASP A 15 -22.92 19.03 14.53
CA ASP A 15 -22.71 17.76 15.25
C ASP A 15 -22.10 16.66 14.38
N GLN A 16 -21.43 17.05 13.30
CA GLN A 16 -20.71 16.11 12.46
C GLN A 16 -19.22 16.46 12.43
N LEU A 17 -18.41 15.42 12.33
CA LEU A 17 -17.02 15.50 11.93
C LEU A 17 -16.93 15.29 10.43
N VAL A 18 -16.07 16.04 9.76
CA VAL A 18 -15.82 15.91 8.32
C VAL A 18 -14.41 15.37 8.09
N PHE A 19 -14.32 14.27 7.35
CA PHE A 19 -13.09 13.63 6.92
C PHE A 19 -13.11 13.43 5.40
N LEU A 20 -11.98 13.06 4.81
CA LEU A 20 -11.90 12.58 3.44
C LEU A 20 -11.85 11.06 3.45
N ARG A 21 -12.77 10.43 2.70
CA ARG A 21 -12.66 9.04 2.35
C ARG A 21 -11.66 8.90 1.21
N ARG A 22 -10.59 8.18 1.51
CA ARG A 22 -9.52 7.76 0.60
C ARG A 22 -9.69 6.28 0.26
N GLY A 23 -9.13 5.87 -0.86
CA GLY A 23 -9.27 4.52 -1.39
C GLY A 23 -9.98 4.52 -2.74
N TRP A 24 -10.16 3.35 -3.35
CA TRP A 24 -10.64 3.23 -4.73
C TRP A 24 -12.03 2.62 -4.81
N PRO A 25 -12.75 2.76 -5.93
CA PRO A 25 -13.97 2.00 -6.14
C PRO A 25 -13.64 0.51 -6.00
N GLY A 26 -14.15 -0.11 -4.93
CA GLY A 26 -13.89 -1.52 -4.60
C GLY A 26 -12.62 -1.84 -3.78
N GLY A 27 -11.89 -0.85 -3.24
CA GLY A 27 -10.82 -1.07 -2.24
C GLY A 27 -11.30 -0.83 -0.80
N SER A 28 -10.49 -1.19 0.20
CA SER A 28 -10.76 -0.81 1.59
C SER A 28 -10.65 0.71 1.70
N ALA A 29 -11.79 1.35 1.94
CA ALA A 29 -11.84 2.79 2.12
C ALA A 29 -11.35 3.12 3.53
N TYR A 30 -10.37 4.02 3.64
CA TYR A 30 -9.96 4.60 4.90
C TYR A 30 -10.32 6.08 4.92
N CYS A 31 -10.34 6.67 6.11
CA CYS A 31 -10.60 8.08 6.28
C CYS A 31 -9.31 8.78 6.73
N THR A 32 -9.08 9.95 6.18
CA THR A 32 -8.01 10.85 6.60
C THR A 32 -8.58 12.24 6.84
N THR A 33 -7.83 13.07 7.53
CA THR A 33 -8.09 14.51 7.65
C THR A 33 -7.77 15.23 6.36
N VAL A 34 -8.53 16.28 6.08
CA VAL A 34 -8.21 17.28 5.06
C VAL A 34 -6.88 17.95 5.39
N GLY A 35 -6.03 18.22 4.40
CA GLY A 35 -4.78 18.94 4.62
C GLY A 35 -3.59 18.37 3.87
N GLY A 36 -2.47 19.08 3.90
CA GLY A 36 -1.31 18.75 3.08
C GLY A 36 -0.01 19.35 3.60
N GLY A 37 0.98 19.47 2.71
CA GLY A 37 2.28 20.02 3.02
C GLY A 37 2.25 21.53 3.23
N VAL A 38 3.06 22.03 4.17
CA VAL A 38 3.32 23.47 4.30
C VAL A 38 4.31 23.87 3.21
N GLU A 39 3.85 24.70 2.27
CA GLU A 39 4.64 25.14 1.13
C GLU A 39 5.51 26.37 1.47
N PRO A 40 6.58 26.65 0.71
CA PRO A 40 7.41 27.85 0.93
C PRO A 40 6.66 29.19 0.83
N GLY A 41 5.49 29.20 0.19
CA GLY A 41 4.62 30.37 0.07
C GLY A 41 3.63 30.55 1.23
N ASP A 42 3.43 29.53 2.06
CA ASP A 42 2.54 29.59 3.21
C ASP A 42 3.22 30.38 4.35
N ALA A 43 2.47 31.28 4.99
CA ALA A 43 3.01 32.10 6.08
C ALA A 43 3.33 31.27 7.33
N ASP A 44 2.50 30.25 7.60
CA ASP A 44 2.57 29.34 8.73
C ASP A 44 1.70 28.08 8.45
N PRO A 45 1.70 27.06 9.33
CA PRO A 45 0.87 25.87 9.15
C PRO A 45 -0.65 26.16 9.10
N GLU A 46 -1.15 27.22 9.74
CA GLU A 46 -2.56 27.60 9.66
C GLU A 46 -2.90 28.13 8.25
N ALA A 47 -2.02 28.93 7.65
CA ALA A 47 -2.19 29.40 6.28
C ALA A 47 -2.24 28.22 5.29
N ALA A 48 -1.35 27.24 5.45
CA ALA A 48 -1.36 26.00 4.67
C ALA A 48 -2.69 25.23 4.88
N LEU A 49 -3.11 25.04 6.14
CA LEU A 49 -4.37 24.38 6.46
C LEU A 49 -5.58 25.02 5.75
N ARG A 50 -5.66 26.35 5.77
CA ARG A 50 -6.77 27.09 5.15
C ARG A 50 -6.76 26.97 3.63
N ARG A 51 -5.59 26.92 3.00
CA ARG A 51 -5.42 26.66 1.56
C ARG A 51 -5.91 25.25 1.22
N GLU A 52 -5.41 24.24 1.90
CA GLU A 52 -5.75 22.83 1.67
C GLU A 52 -7.25 22.55 1.89
N VAL A 53 -7.86 23.15 2.94
CA VAL A 53 -9.31 23.01 3.17
C VAL A 53 -10.15 23.65 2.05
N MET A 54 -9.68 24.75 1.47
CA MET A 54 -10.33 25.35 0.30
C MET A 54 -10.15 24.49 -0.95
N GLU A 55 -8.95 23.97 -1.19
CA GLU A 55 -8.63 23.11 -2.33
C GLU A 55 -9.41 21.79 -2.27
N GLU A 56 -9.30 21.05 -1.18
CA GLU A 56 -9.85 19.70 -1.05
C GLU A 56 -11.34 19.66 -0.74
N LEU A 57 -11.93 20.69 -0.11
CA LEU A 57 -13.36 20.73 0.26
C LEU A 57 -14.15 21.91 -0.31
N GLY A 58 -13.51 22.94 -0.86
CA GLY A 58 -14.20 24.19 -1.18
C GLY A 58 -14.78 24.86 0.06
N ALA A 59 -14.14 24.68 1.22
CA ALA A 59 -14.64 25.13 2.51
C ALA A 59 -13.82 26.28 3.09
N THR A 60 -14.49 27.10 3.90
CA THR A 60 -13.85 28.07 4.80
C THR A 60 -14.05 27.62 6.24
N ILE A 61 -13.03 27.88 7.08
CA ILE A 61 -13.02 27.48 8.48
C ILE A 61 -12.87 28.69 9.39
N GLY A 62 -13.47 28.61 10.58
CA GLY A 62 -13.36 29.59 11.64
C GLY A 62 -11.97 29.64 12.29
N PRO A 63 -11.88 30.14 13.53
CA PRO A 63 -10.65 30.04 14.32
C PRO A 63 -10.20 28.59 14.48
N VAL A 64 -8.89 28.35 14.38
CA VAL A 64 -8.29 27.02 14.53
C VAL A 64 -7.74 26.84 15.95
N GLU A 65 -7.83 25.62 16.47
CA GLU A 65 -7.22 25.20 17.73
C GLU A 65 -6.26 24.04 17.45
N GLU A 66 -4.99 24.14 17.85
CA GLU A 66 -4.04 23.03 17.70
C GLU A 66 -4.41 21.88 18.65
N LEU A 67 -4.62 20.69 18.10
CA LEU A 67 -5.01 19.49 18.84
C LEU A 67 -3.81 18.69 19.31
N MET A 68 -2.93 18.37 18.35
CA MET A 68 -1.75 17.55 18.56
C MET A 68 -0.75 17.76 17.44
N THR A 69 0.51 17.44 17.75
CA THR A 69 1.58 17.34 16.77
C THR A 69 2.09 15.91 16.77
N LEU A 70 2.14 15.28 15.60
CA LEU A 70 2.85 14.01 15.42
C LEU A 70 4.17 14.29 14.72
N THR A 71 5.25 13.89 15.38
CA THR A 71 6.58 13.95 14.80
C THR A 71 6.96 12.55 14.42
N ASP A 72 7.16 12.33 13.13
CA ASP A 72 7.76 11.13 12.59
C ASP A 72 9.25 11.42 12.34
N PRO A 73 10.15 10.97 13.24
CA PRO A 73 11.57 11.15 13.08
C PRO A 73 12.09 10.17 12.02
N GLY A 74 11.80 10.44 10.74
CA GLY A 74 12.46 9.78 9.63
C GLY A 74 13.96 10.09 9.63
N GLY A 75 14.78 9.18 9.08
CA GLY A 75 16.25 9.27 9.16
C GLY A 75 16.83 10.59 8.62
N ALA A 76 16.42 11.01 7.42
CA ALA A 76 16.93 12.24 6.79
C ALA A 76 15.99 13.45 6.95
N THR A 77 14.67 13.19 6.96
CA THR A 77 13.64 14.20 7.08
C THR A 77 12.71 13.86 8.24
N THR A 78 12.61 14.78 9.20
CA THR A 78 11.58 14.69 10.22
C THR A 78 10.30 15.29 9.64
N VAL A 79 9.23 14.50 9.56
CA VAL A 79 7.91 15.01 9.20
C VAL A 79 7.19 15.39 10.48
N VAL A 80 6.74 16.63 10.55
CA VAL A 80 5.97 17.16 11.68
C VAL A 80 4.58 17.48 11.17
N GLU A 81 3.62 16.63 11.54
CA GLU A 81 2.21 16.82 11.21
C GLU A 81 1.51 17.56 12.34
N HIS A 82 1.00 18.75 12.02
CA HIS A 82 0.21 19.59 12.93
C HIS A 82 -1.27 19.34 12.67
N TYR A 83 -1.98 18.85 13.68
CA TYR A 83 -3.42 18.61 13.60
C TYR A 83 -4.19 19.72 14.30
N PHE A 84 -5.14 20.33 13.60
CA PHE A 84 -5.96 21.43 14.09
C PHE A 84 -7.44 21.05 14.11
N LEU A 85 -8.17 21.56 15.10
CA LEU A 85 -9.63 21.55 15.15
C LEU A 85 -10.16 22.87 14.61
N ALA A 86 -11.16 22.82 13.74
CA ALA A 86 -11.85 24.03 13.29
C ALA A 86 -13.32 23.76 12.96
N ASP A 87 -14.17 24.77 13.17
CA ASP A 87 -15.55 24.78 12.71
C ASP A 87 -15.61 25.23 11.24
N ILE A 88 -16.30 24.47 10.38
CA ILE A 88 -16.60 24.88 9.01
C ILE A 88 -17.61 26.04 9.06
N THR A 89 -17.27 27.16 8.43
CA THR A 89 -18.14 28.34 8.36
C THR A 89 -18.95 28.41 7.08
N ASP A 90 -18.40 27.89 5.98
CA ASP A 90 -19.06 27.77 4.69
C ASP A 90 -18.42 26.63 3.90
N MET A 91 -19.18 25.94 3.05
CA MET A 91 -18.65 24.87 2.21
C MET A 91 -19.44 24.71 0.91
N ASP A 92 -18.74 24.82 -0.21
CA ASP A 92 -19.25 24.56 -1.55
C ASP A 92 -18.33 23.58 -2.27
N LEU A 93 -18.76 22.32 -2.37
CA LEU A 93 -17.97 21.26 -3.00
C LEU A 93 -17.69 21.49 -4.50
N SER A 94 -18.38 22.43 -5.15
CA SER A 94 -18.10 22.79 -6.54
C SER A 94 -16.86 23.68 -6.70
N LEU A 95 -16.38 24.28 -5.60
CA LEU A 95 -15.17 25.11 -5.57
C LEU A 95 -13.89 24.29 -5.37
N ARG A 96 -14.01 22.98 -5.17
CA ARG A 96 -12.87 22.08 -4.97
C ARG A 96 -11.96 22.08 -6.20
N HIS A 97 -10.67 22.09 -5.95
CA HIS A 97 -9.62 22.10 -6.97
C HIS A 97 -8.30 21.59 -6.39
N GLY A 98 -7.36 21.21 -7.24
CA GLY A 98 -6.07 20.69 -6.81
C GLY A 98 -5.67 19.43 -7.58
N PRO A 99 -4.39 19.03 -7.48
CA PRO A 99 -3.85 17.88 -8.21
C PRO A 99 -4.60 16.58 -7.90
N GLU A 100 -5.04 16.40 -6.65
CA GLU A 100 -5.78 15.23 -6.17
C GLU A 100 -7.19 15.04 -6.76
N LEU A 101 -7.72 16.07 -7.44
CA LEU A 101 -9.05 16.02 -8.09
C LEU A 101 -8.97 16.03 -9.62
N ALA A 102 -7.80 16.38 -10.16
CA ALA A 102 -7.55 16.44 -11.59
C ALA A 102 -7.07 15.09 -12.15
N ASP A 103 -6.57 14.20 -11.29
CA ASP A 103 -6.00 12.91 -11.67
C ASP A 103 -6.89 11.74 -11.21
N PRO A 104 -7.53 10.99 -12.14
CA PRO A 104 -8.34 9.83 -11.80
C PRO A 104 -7.54 8.69 -11.14
N ASP A 105 -6.19 8.75 -11.19
CA ASP A 105 -5.30 7.74 -10.63
C ASP A 105 -4.91 7.97 -9.14
N THR A 106 -5.50 8.98 -8.49
CA THR A 106 -5.24 9.28 -7.07
C THR A 106 -6.28 8.71 -6.09
N GLY A 107 -7.34 8.06 -6.61
CA GLY A 107 -8.41 7.43 -5.82
C GLY A 107 -9.58 8.36 -5.45
N HIS A 108 -10.52 7.86 -4.66
CA HIS A 108 -11.62 8.66 -4.09
C HIS A 108 -11.06 9.72 -3.15
N HIS A 109 -11.55 10.94 -3.32
CA HIS A 109 -11.38 12.06 -2.40
C HIS A 109 -12.77 12.59 -2.08
N GLU A 110 -13.58 11.78 -1.41
CA GLU A 110 -14.96 12.14 -1.13
C GLU A 110 -15.11 12.59 0.33
N PRO A 111 -15.69 13.77 0.60
CA PRO A 111 -15.97 14.19 1.96
C PRO A 111 -16.98 13.25 2.61
N VAL A 112 -16.63 12.71 3.78
CA VAL A 112 -17.51 11.89 4.60
C VAL A 112 -17.82 12.62 5.88
N ARG A 113 -19.11 12.69 6.20
CA ARG A 113 -19.61 13.24 7.46
C ARG A 113 -19.93 12.11 8.41
N VAL A 114 -19.36 12.18 9.60
CA VAL A 114 -19.54 11.18 10.66
C VAL A 114 -20.18 11.89 11.85
N PRO A 115 -21.19 11.31 12.51
CA PRO A 115 -21.72 11.87 13.76
C PRO A 115 -20.58 12.13 14.76
N LEU A 116 -20.66 13.25 15.48
CA LEU A 116 -19.78 13.59 16.59
C LEU A 116 -20.08 12.70 17.80
N ASP A 117 -19.74 11.42 17.67
CA ASP A 117 -20.02 10.34 18.60
C ASP A 117 -18.89 9.32 18.61
N VAL A 118 -18.59 8.79 19.80
CA VAL A 118 -17.49 7.84 20.00
C VAL A 118 -17.70 6.60 19.14
N ARG A 119 -18.92 6.05 19.09
CA ARG A 119 -19.18 4.83 18.33
C ARG A 119 -18.95 5.03 16.84
N ALA A 120 -19.34 6.20 16.33
CA ALA A 120 -19.20 6.55 14.93
C ALA A 120 -17.72 6.70 14.52
N VAL A 121 -16.89 7.34 15.36
CA VAL A 121 -15.45 7.47 15.09
C VAL A 121 -14.69 6.17 15.33
N SER A 122 -15.04 5.37 16.35
CA SER A 122 -14.42 4.05 16.57
C SER A 122 -14.68 3.07 15.43
N GLY A 123 -15.80 3.21 14.72
CA GLY A 123 -16.11 2.42 13.53
C GLY A 123 -15.43 2.93 12.25
N LEU A 124 -14.75 4.07 12.30
CA LEU A 124 -14.02 4.65 11.18
C LEU A 124 -12.62 4.07 11.10
N ASN A 125 -12.18 3.64 9.92
CA ASN A 125 -10.76 3.40 9.64
C ASN A 125 -10.03 4.75 9.48
N LEU A 126 -9.94 5.53 10.57
CA LEU A 126 -9.29 6.84 10.60
C LEU A 126 -7.78 6.70 10.76
N GLN A 127 -7.03 7.26 9.83
CA GLN A 127 -5.57 7.26 9.84
C GLN A 127 -5.01 8.65 10.21
N PRO A 128 -3.89 8.72 10.95
CA PRO A 128 -3.23 7.60 11.64
C PRO A 128 -4.04 7.15 12.89
N PRO A 129 -3.81 5.94 13.44
CA PRO A 129 -4.56 5.45 14.60
C PRO A 129 -4.41 6.35 15.84
N ALA A 130 -3.24 6.98 16.01
CA ALA A 130 -2.99 7.94 17.08
C ALA A 130 -3.94 9.14 17.03
N LEU A 131 -4.30 9.62 15.82
CA LEU A 131 -5.30 10.68 15.66
C LEU A 131 -6.68 10.18 16.06
N ARG A 132 -7.07 8.99 15.60
CA ARG A 132 -8.38 8.38 15.92
C ARG A 132 -8.59 8.31 17.43
N ASP A 133 -7.60 7.82 18.15
CA ASP A 133 -7.67 7.66 19.59
C ASP A 133 -7.76 9.04 20.27
N HIS A 134 -7.00 10.03 19.80
CA HIS A 134 -7.06 11.41 20.30
C HIS A 134 -8.44 12.08 20.06
N VAL A 135 -9.06 11.83 18.90
CA VAL A 135 -10.40 12.31 18.59
C VAL A 135 -11.43 11.67 19.53
N ILE A 136 -11.38 10.36 19.72
CA ILE A 136 -12.30 9.61 20.60
C ILE A 136 -12.29 10.18 22.03
N GLU A 137 -11.11 10.50 22.56
CA GLU A 137 -10.96 11.08 23.90
C GLU A 137 -11.63 12.46 24.03
N ARG A 138 -11.76 13.22 22.95
CA ARG A 138 -12.22 14.62 22.96
C ARG A 138 -13.64 14.84 22.48
N ILE A 139 -14.26 13.86 21.80
CA ILE A 139 -15.65 13.95 21.28
C ILE A 139 -16.63 14.44 22.35
N GLY A 140 -16.54 13.92 23.58
CA GLY A 140 -17.44 14.34 24.66
C GLY A 140 -17.35 15.84 24.98
N THR A 141 -16.16 16.43 24.88
CA THR A 141 -15.94 17.87 25.11
C THR A 141 -16.49 18.70 23.96
N TRP A 142 -16.25 18.27 22.72
CA TRP A 142 -16.72 18.97 21.53
C TRP A 142 -18.25 18.90 21.39
N ALA A 143 -18.87 17.76 21.70
CA ALA A 143 -20.31 17.60 21.67
C ALA A 143 -21.03 18.53 22.66
N VAL A 144 -20.44 18.76 23.84
CA VAL A 144 -20.96 19.72 24.83
C VAL A 144 -20.81 21.15 24.32
N ARG A 145 -19.69 21.50 23.67
CA ARG A 145 -19.47 22.81 23.03
C ARG A 145 -20.50 23.06 21.92
N SER A 146 -20.69 22.12 20.99
CA SER A 146 -21.67 22.22 19.89
C SER A 146 -23.13 22.26 20.40
N ALA A 147 -23.43 21.64 21.54
CA ALA A 147 -24.74 21.73 22.18
C ALA A 147 -24.95 23.04 22.95
N GLY A 148 -23.87 23.66 23.43
CA GLY A 148 -23.86 24.97 24.09
C GLY A 148 -24.17 26.11 23.12
N ASP A 149 -23.58 26.09 21.92
CA ASP A 149 -23.81 27.08 20.87
C ASP A 149 -25.24 27.01 20.30
N ARG A 150 -25.82 25.81 20.21
CA ARG A 150 -27.21 25.61 19.77
C ARG A 150 -28.27 26.16 20.73
N ARG A 151 -27.94 26.41 22.00
CA ARG A 151 -28.89 27.05 22.95
C ARG A 151 -29.03 28.55 22.76
N LEU A 152 -28.28 29.17 21.85
CA LEU A 152 -28.33 30.61 21.55
C LEU A 152 -28.93 30.94 20.15
N GLY A 153 -29.41 29.93 19.39
CA GLY A 153 -30.16 30.13 18.13
C GLY A 153 -31.67 29.89 18.29
N PRO A 154 -32.54 30.56 17.49
CA PRO A 154 -33.98 30.55 17.73
C PRO A 154 -34.60 29.19 17.44
N VAL A 155 -35.32 28.66 18.43
CA VAL A 155 -36.09 27.41 18.37
C VAL A 155 -37.23 27.54 17.36
N GLN A 156 -37.26 26.68 16.35
CA GLN A 156 -38.49 26.29 15.67
C GLN A 156 -38.76 24.80 15.94
N GLU A 157 -39.74 24.56 16.82
CA GLU A 157 -40.34 23.25 17.04
C GLU A 157 -41.12 22.80 15.80
N THR A 158 -40.84 21.59 15.31
CA THR A 158 -41.88 20.75 14.73
C THR A 158 -41.70 19.31 15.17
N ALA A 159 -42.68 18.84 15.93
CA ALA A 159 -42.83 17.47 16.38
C ALA A 159 -43.21 16.52 15.22
N GLY A 160 -42.70 15.30 15.28
CA GLY A 160 -43.08 14.20 14.39
C GLY A 160 -42.63 12.86 14.95
N GLN A 161 -43.48 12.25 15.78
CA GLN A 161 -43.34 10.87 16.25
C GLN A 161 -43.46 9.88 15.09
N GLY A 162 -42.52 8.95 15.00
CA GLY A 162 -42.58 7.79 14.12
C GLY A 162 -41.63 6.71 14.60
N ALA A 163 -42.11 5.84 15.47
CA ALA A 163 -41.39 4.64 15.89
C ALA A 163 -41.32 3.65 14.72
N LEU A 164 -40.10 3.32 14.28
CA LEU A 164 -39.83 2.12 13.49
C LEU A 164 -38.68 1.37 14.17
N SER A 165 -38.96 0.12 14.53
CA SER A 165 -37.96 -0.80 15.08
C SER A 165 -36.92 -1.10 14.01
N VAL A 166 -35.67 -0.72 14.26
CA VAL A 166 -34.54 -1.17 13.46
C VAL A 166 -34.05 -2.47 14.10
N GLY A 167 -34.25 -3.58 13.37
CA GLY A 167 -33.64 -4.86 13.70
C GLY A 167 -32.12 -4.73 13.75
N ALA A 168 -31.50 -5.49 14.64
CA ALA A 168 -30.05 -5.57 14.75
C ALA A 168 -29.44 -5.98 13.41
N VAL A 169 -28.78 -5.05 12.75
CA VAL A 169 -27.84 -5.32 11.66
C VAL A 169 -26.47 -5.42 12.32
N THR A 170 -25.91 -6.62 12.29
CA THR A 170 -24.58 -6.95 12.80
C THR A 170 -23.54 -6.21 11.97
N PHE A 171 -22.65 -5.47 12.63
CA PHE A 171 -21.52 -4.74 12.04
C PHE A 171 -20.45 -5.73 11.56
N TRP A 172 -20.58 -6.28 10.35
CA TRP A 172 -19.52 -6.94 9.57
C TRP A 172 -19.99 -6.98 8.13
N ASP A 173 -19.96 -5.85 7.45
CA ASP A 173 -20.08 -5.79 5.99
C ASP A 173 -19.51 -4.43 5.54
N MET A 174 -18.75 -4.40 4.44
CA MET A 174 -18.15 -3.20 3.80
C MET A 174 -16.69 -2.83 4.14
N ALA A 175 -15.74 -3.77 4.00
CA ALA A 175 -14.30 -3.43 3.93
C ALA A 175 -13.51 -4.08 2.78
N SER A 176 -14.16 -4.78 1.86
CA SER A 176 -13.51 -5.37 0.68
C SER A 176 -14.47 -5.30 -0.52
N LEU A 177 -13.98 -5.22 -1.76
CA LEU A 177 -14.68 -5.99 -2.80
C LEU A 177 -14.82 -7.38 -2.20
N PRO A 178 -16.02 -7.97 -2.11
CA PRO A 178 -16.16 -9.28 -1.49
C PRO A 178 -15.15 -10.18 -2.17
N SER A 179 -14.13 -10.58 -1.40
CA SER A 179 -13.04 -11.40 -1.93
C SER A 179 -13.72 -12.57 -2.63
N ALA A 180 -13.32 -12.84 -3.87
CA ALA A 180 -13.87 -13.98 -4.58
C ALA A 180 -13.41 -15.29 -3.93
N LEU A 181 -12.38 -15.24 -3.08
CA LEU A 181 -11.81 -16.40 -2.40
C LEU A 181 -12.84 -17.13 -1.51
N PRO A 182 -13.60 -16.49 -0.61
CA PRO A 182 -14.71 -17.13 0.09
C PRO A 182 -15.68 -17.89 -0.82
N ARG A 183 -15.94 -17.40 -2.04
CA ARG A 183 -16.84 -18.07 -2.98
C ARG A 183 -16.23 -19.31 -3.62
N LEU A 184 -14.90 -19.43 -3.65
CA LEU A 184 -14.21 -20.67 -4.05
C LEU A 184 -14.38 -21.77 -3.00
N GLN A 185 -14.84 -21.48 -1.78
CA GLN A 185 -15.17 -22.51 -0.79
C GLN A 185 -16.39 -23.33 -1.24
N ASP A 186 -17.40 -22.65 -1.81
CA ASP A 186 -18.64 -23.27 -2.31
C ASP A 186 -18.49 -23.81 -3.75
N ASP A 187 -17.59 -23.21 -4.55
CA ASP A 187 -17.21 -23.70 -5.88
C ASP A 187 -15.67 -23.77 -6.02
N PRO A 188 -15.05 -24.87 -5.54
CA PRO A 188 -13.59 -25.05 -5.59
C PRO A 188 -12.99 -25.07 -7.00
N THR A 189 -13.82 -25.24 -8.03
CA THR A 189 -13.37 -25.21 -9.43
C THR A 189 -13.41 -23.81 -10.04
N GLY A 190 -14.08 -22.85 -9.38
CA GLY A 190 -14.26 -21.49 -9.87
C GLY A 190 -15.14 -21.37 -11.12
N ARG A 191 -15.92 -22.41 -11.45
CA ARG A 191 -16.78 -22.45 -12.65
C ARG A 191 -17.82 -21.34 -12.68
N ALA A 192 -18.33 -20.93 -11.52
CA ALA A 192 -19.24 -19.78 -11.38
C ALA A 192 -18.61 -18.48 -11.90
N PHE A 193 -17.29 -18.42 -11.98
CA PHE A 193 -16.51 -17.30 -12.49
C PHE A 193 -15.92 -17.56 -13.88
N GLY A 194 -16.29 -18.67 -14.53
CA GLY A 194 -15.72 -19.08 -15.80
C GLY A 194 -14.28 -19.59 -15.70
N LEU A 195 -13.85 -20.01 -14.50
CA LEU A 195 -12.54 -20.60 -14.27
C LEU A 195 -12.62 -22.13 -14.29
N GLU A 196 -11.48 -22.77 -14.53
CA GLU A 196 -11.29 -24.21 -14.45
C GLU A 196 -10.10 -24.52 -13.52
N LEU A 197 -10.23 -24.12 -12.25
CA LEU A 197 -9.14 -24.27 -11.28
C LEU A 197 -8.89 -25.76 -10.98
N PRO A 198 -7.62 -26.20 -10.89
CA PRO A 198 -7.30 -27.55 -10.42
C PRO A 198 -7.67 -27.70 -8.93
N PRO A 199 -7.58 -28.90 -8.33
CA PRO A 199 -7.74 -29.05 -6.89
C PRO A 199 -6.76 -28.16 -6.12
N GLY A 200 -7.25 -27.47 -5.08
CA GLY A 200 -6.47 -26.57 -4.24
C GLY A 200 -7.19 -26.25 -2.94
N ALA A 201 -6.58 -25.40 -2.11
CA ALA A 201 -7.08 -25.01 -0.81
C ALA A 201 -7.00 -23.50 -0.62
N LEU A 202 -7.93 -22.97 0.17
CA LEU A 202 -7.87 -21.60 0.66
C LEU A 202 -6.89 -21.54 1.83
N VAL A 203 -6.07 -20.50 1.87
CA VAL A 203 -5.12 -20.23 2.95
C VAL A 203 -5.60 -19.00 3.71
N ASP A 204 -5.93 -19.20 4.97
CA ASP A 204 -6.36 -18.17 5.93
C ASP A 204 -5.48 -18.16 7.20
N THR A 205 -4.42 -18.95 7.25
CA THR A 205 -3.49 -18.99 8.39
C THR A 205 -2.54 -17.79 8.36
N VAL A 206 -2.40 -17.15 9.51
CA VAL A 206 -1.50 -16.02 9.79
C VAL A 206 -0.66 -16.32 11.04
N HIS A 207 0.33 -15.48 11.34
CA HIS A 207 1.19 -15.64 12.52
C HIS A 207 0.39 -15.79 13.83
N GLU A 208 -0.71 -15.05 13.98
CA GLU A 208 -1.57 -15.06 15.18
C GLU A 208 -2.75 -16.04 15.08
N GLY A 209 -2.69 -17.04 14.19
CA GLY A 209 -3.70 -18.10 14.06
C GLY A 209 -4.47 -18.02 12.74
N SER A 210 -5.78 -17.79 12.80
CA SER A 210 -6.63 -17.72 11.60
C SER A 210 -7.06 -16.30 11.32
N TRP A 211 -6.95 -15.89 10.06
CA TRP A 211 -7.50 -14.66 9.53
C TRP A 211 -9.01 -14.78 9.33
N HIS A 212 -9.68 -13.63 9.30
CA HIS A 212 -11.14 -13.58 9.19
C HIS A 212 -11.65 -13.89 7.77
N GLU A 213 -10.76 -13.87 6.77
CA GLU A 213 -11.02 -14.25 5.39
C GLU A 213 -9.79 -14.95 4.78
N PRO A 214 -9.95 -15.75 3.70
CA PRO A 214 -8.80 -16.30 2.99
C PRO A 214 -7.94 -15.23 2.34
N LEU A 215 -6.62 -15.36 2.48
CA LEU A 215 -5.61 -14.48 1.88
C LEU A 215 -5.28 -14.88 0.43
N LEU A 216 -5.25 -16.18 0.16
CA LEU A 216 -5.00 -16.72 -1.17
C LEU A 216 -5.67 -18.08 -1.36
N TRP A 217 -5.87 -18.48 -2.62
CA TRP A 217 -6.11 -19.88 -2.98
C TRP A 217 -4.80 -20.48 -3.50
N LEU A 218 -4.48 -21.70 -3.12
CA LEU A 218 -3.23 -22.40 -3.48
C LEU A 218 -3.53 -23.75 -4.13
N SER A 219 -2.90 -24.04 -5.26
CA SER A 219 -3.04 -25.34 -5.92
C SER A 219 -2.49 -26.48 -5.05
N GLY A 220 -3.18 -27.62 -5.09
CA GLY A 220 -2.77 -28.82 -4.35
C GLY A 220 -1.62 -29.59 -5.02
N LYS A 221 -1.25 -29.21 -6.24
CA LYS A 221 -0.17 -29.81 -7.03
C LYS A 221 0.68 -28.73 -7.68
N PRO A 222 1.94 -29.05 -8.01
CA PRO A 222 2.77 -28.20 -8.85
C PRO A 222 2.09 -27.90 -10.19
N VAL A 223 2.37 -26.72 -10.73
CA VAL A 223 1.91 -26.31 -12.06
C VAL A 223 2.94 -26.60 -13.13
N GLY A 224 2.48 -26.72 -14.38
CA GLY A 224 3.33 -26.85 -15.55
C GLY A 224 2.96 -25.85 -16.65
N PHE A 225 3.54 -26.04 -17.84
CA PHE A 225 3.30 -25.16 -18.99
C PHE A 225 1.82 -24.84 -19.25
N GLY A 226 1.52 -23.55 -19.38
CA GLY A 226 0.21 -22.97 -19.70
C GLY A 226 -0.78 -22.88 -18.54
N ASP A 227 -0.42 -23.33 -17.33
CA ASP A 227 -1.27 -23.17 -16.14
C ASP A 227 -1.38 -21.72 -15.70
N TRP A 228 -0.30 -20.94 -15.80
CA TRP A 228 -0.31 -19.50 -15.51
C TRP A 228 -1.28 -18.75 -16.43
N GLY A 229 -1.17 -18.93 -17.74
CA GLY A 229 -2.05 -18.29 -18.72
C GLY A 229 -3.54 -18.63 -18.51
N ARG A 230 -3.84 -19.88 -18.14
CA ARG A 230 -5.20 -20.28 -17.72
C ARG A 230 -5.66 -19.52 -16.47
N ALA A 231 -4.77 -19.36 -15.49
CA ALA A 231 -5.04 -18.64 -14.25
C ALA A 231 -5.19 -17.12 -14.44
N SER A 232 -4.52 -16.53 -15.42
CA SER A 232 -4.65 -15.10 -15.78
C SER A 232 -6.09 -14.69 -16.13
N ALA A 233 -6.94 -15.64 -16.54
CA ALA A 233 -8.38 -15.39 -16.70
C ALA A 233 -9.07 -14.97 -15.39
N ALA A 234 -8.58 -15.42 -14.24
CA ALA A 234 -9.11 -15.09 -12.91
C ALA A 234 -8.96 -13.59 -12.59
N ARG A 235 -7.91 -12.93 -13.10
CA ARG A 235 -7.75 -11.48 -12.93
C ARG A 235 -8.93 -10.72 -13.51
N ARG A 236 -9.29 -11.02 -14.76
CA ARG A 236 -10.38 -10.34 -15.47
C ARG A 236 -11.76 -10.72 -14.95
N ALA A 237 -11.93 -11.99 -14.54
CA ALA A 237 -13.21 -12.49 -14.07
C ALA A 237 -13.55 -12.04 -12.64
N VAL A 238 -12.56 -12.05 -11.74
CA VAL A 238 -12.79 -11.92 -10.29
C VAL A 238 -11.71 -11.14 -9.53
N GLY A 239 -10.75 -10.53 -10.21
CA GLY A 239 -9.71 -9.72 -9.56
C GLY A 239 -8.70 -10.55 -8.77
N LEU A 240 -8.49 -11.82 -9.13
CA LEU A 240 -7.46 -12.66 -8.53
C LEU A 240 -6.22 -12.71 -9.42
N LEU A 241 -5.06 -12.33 -8.89
CA LEU A 241 -3.79 -12.34 -9.60
C LEU A 241 -3.04 -13.65 -9.35
N PRO A 242 -2.49 -14.28 -10.41
CA PRO A 242 -1.62 -15.45 -10.26
C PRO A 242 -0.27 -15.05 -9.66
N VAL A 243 0.28 -15.93 -8.82
CA VAL A 243 1.67 -15.92 -8.36
C VAL A 243 2.10 -17.35 -8.08
N LEU A 244 3.35 -17.71 -8.36
CA LEU A 244 3.90 -19.01 -8.02
C LEU A 244 4.43 -19.00 -6.59
N ILE A 245 4.05 -20.01 -5.81
CA ILE A 245 4.61 -20.30 -4.50
C ILE A 245 5.61 -21.43 -4.68
N ALA A 246 6.89 -21.12 -4.45
CA ALA A 246 8.00 -22.04 -4.62
C ALA A 246 8.65 -22.39 -3.29
N ASP A 247 9.28 -23.57 -3.26
CA ASP A 247 10.04 -24.06 -2.10
C ASP A 247 11.28 -24.83 -2.58
N PRO A 248 12.31 -24.10 -3.04
CA PRO A 248 13.50 -24.71 -3.61
C PRO A 248 14.30 -25.51 -2.58
N ASP A 249 14.23 -25.13 -1.31
CA ASP A 249 15.02 -25.71 -0.22
C ASP A 249 14.26 -26.76 0.62
N GLY A 250 12.97 -26.97 0.35
CA GLY A 250 12.11 -27.82 1.18
C GLY A 250 11.83 -27.23 2.57
N LYS A 251 12.02 -25.92 2.73
CA LYS A 251 11.92 -25.18 4.01
C LYS A 251 10.58 -24.46 4.19
N GLY A 252 9.76 -24.36 3.14
CA GLY A 252 8.60 -23.48 3.15
C GLY A 252 7.59 -23.72 2.03
N ALA A 253 7.24 -24.97 1.73
CA ALA A 253 6.26 -25.28 0.68
C ALA A 253 4.89 -24.64 0.91
N ASP A 254 4.49 -24.49 2.17
CA ASP A 254 3.18 -23.98 2.57
C ASP A 254 3.26 -22.54 3.08
N PRO A 255 2.64 -21.56 2.38
CA PRO A 255 2.54 -20.19 2.85
C PRO A 255 1.90 -20.05 4.24
N ALA A 256 1.08 -21.02 4.66
CA ALA A 256 0.51 -21.04 6.01
C ALA A 256 1.59 -21.13 7.11
N GLU A 257 2.77 -21.67 6.79
CA GLU A 257 3.89 -21.82 7.73
C GLU A 257 4.85 -20.62 7.71
N TRP A 258 4.68 -19.67 6.78
CA TRP A 258 5.55 -18.50 6.64
C TRP A 258 5.33 -17.45 7.73
N GLY A 259 4.25 -17.57 8.52
CA GLY A 259 3.92 -16.59 9.55
C GLY A 259 3.44 -15.28 8.96
N LEU A 260 2.54 -15.34 7.97
CA LEU A 260 1.94 -14.19 7.30
C LEU A 260 1.35 -13.17 8.30
N MET A 261 1.56 -11.87 8.06
CA MET A 261 1.20 -10.77 8.97
C MET A 261 0.43 -9.64 8.28
N PRO A 262 -0.73 -9.90 7.65
CA PRO A 262 -1.47 -8.88 6.89
C PRO A 262 -1.94 -7.69 7.75
N ASP A 263 -2.10 -7.87 9.07
CA ASP A 263 -2.44 -6.82 10.03
C ASP A 263 -1.31 -5.80 10.27
N ARG A 264 -0.06 -6.17 9.95
CA ARG A 264 1.12 -5.31 10.12
C ARG A 264 1.48 -4.51 8.88
N MET A 265 0.81 -4.77 7.76
CA MET A 265 1.11 -4.12 6.51
C MET A 265 0.26 -2.86 6.38
N SER A 266 0.92 -1.74 6.08
CA SER A 266 0.22 -0.53 5.66
C SER A 266 -0.25 -0.68 4.20
N TYR A 267 -0.90 0.35 3.65
CA TYR A 267 -1.30 0.31 2.24
C TYR A 267 -0.13 0.76 1.34
N PRO A 268 0.28 -0.01 0.30
CA PRO A 268 1.41 0.38 -0.55
C PRO A 268 1.25 1.74 -1.26
N GLY A 269 0.02 2.26 -1.38
CA GLY A 269 -0.20 3.58 -2.00
C GLY A 269 0.00 4.76 -1.06
N ASP A 270 0.25 4.51 0.22
CA ASP A 270 0.54 5.56 1.20
C ASP A 270 2.03 5.93 1.23
N HIS A 271 2.88 5.20 0.46
CA HIS A 271 4.32 5.43 0.37
C HIS A 271 4.73 5.89 -1.02
N ASP A 272 5.77 6.74 -1.07
CA ASP A 272 6.43 7.15 -2.31
C ASP A 272 7.72 6.35 -2.52
N ALA A 273 7.91 5.84 -3.74
CA ALA A 273 9.04 4.96 -4.06
C ALA A 273 10.41 5.66 -3.97
N ASP A 274 10.51 6.93 -4.35
CA ASP A 274 11.77 7.68 -4.27
C ASP A 274 12.10 7.98 -2.82
N ASP A 275 11.11 8.39 -2.01
CA ASP A 275 11.30 8.62 -0.58
C ASP A 275 11.71 7.32 0.15
N VAL A 276 11.08 6.17 -0.15
CA VAL A 276 11.43 4.86 0.44
C VAL A 276 12.86 4.45 0.08
N LEU A 277 13.24 4.50 -1.20
CA LEU A 277 14.58 4.11 -1.62
C LEU A 277 15.67 5.08 -1.12
N ALA A 278 15.38 6.37 -1.06
CA ALA A 278 16.29 7.36 -0.49
C ALA A 278 16.54 7.10 1.00
N GLU A 279 15.52 6.64 1.74
CA GLU A 279 15.64 6.25 3.14
C GLU A 279 16.51 4.99 3.30
N TYR A 280 16.24 3.93 2.52
CA TYR A 280 17.04 2.72 2.57
C TYR A 280 18.50 2.97 2.17
N TRP A 281 18.74 3.76 1.11
CA TRP A 281 20.09 4.17 0.71
C TRP A 281 20.84 4.90 1.83
N ALA A 282 20.16 5.77 2.57
CA ALA A 282 20.77 6.46 3.70
C ALA A 282 21.16 5.50 4.83
N GLY A 283 20.33 4.48 5.10
CA GLY A 283 20.62 3.44 6.10
C GLY A 283 21.89 2.64 5.80
N LEU A 284 22.14 2.34 4.52
CA LEU A 284 23.35 1.61 4.10
C LEU A 284 24.65 2.33 4.42
N ALA A 285 24.64 3.67 4.38
CA ALA A 285 25.80 4.48 4.73
C ALA A 285 26.07 4.53 6.24
N GLU A 286 25.06 4.25 7.08
CA GLU A 286 25.15 4.28 8.54
C GLU A 286 25.66 2.96 9.13
N ASP A 287 25.38 1.82 8.49
CA ASP A 287 25.76 0.49 8.98
C ASP A 287 27.28 0.21 8.93
N GLY A 288 28.06 1.05 8.24
CA GLY A 288 29.53 0.90 8.16
C GLY A 288 29.97 -0.46 7.60
N PRO A 289 31.28 -0.74 7.47
CA PRO A 289 31.71 -2.01 6.91
C PRO A 289 31.41 -3.15 7.91
N GLY A 290 30.33 -3.89 7.66
CA GLY A 290 30.21 -5.28 8.10
C GLY A 290 31.40 -6.11 7.61
N GLU A 291 31.60 -7.31 8.15
CA GLU A 291 32.80 -8.16 7.99
C GLU A 291 33.23 -8.48 6.54
N SER A 292 32.43 -8.09 5.54
CA SER A 292 32.70 -8.15 4.09
C SER A 292 33.24 -6.84 3.46
N GLY A 293 33.68 -5.85 4.25
CA GLY A 293 34.71 -4.88 3.82
C GLY A 293 34.43 -3.98 2.60
N THR A 294 33.16 -3.69 2.25
CA THR A 294 32.81 -2.75 1.16
C THR A 294 32.31 -1.38 1.62
N GLY A 295 32.05 -1.18 2.91
CA GLY A 295 31.63 0.11 3.47
C GLY A 295 32.74 1.16 3.45
N SER A 296 32.98 1.80 2.31
CA SER A 296 33.80 3.00 2.21
C SER A 296 32.97 4.21 2.64
N HIS A 297 33.47 4.97 3.62
CA HIS A 297 33.02 6.35 3.84
C HIS A 297 32.96 7.10 2.50
N GLY A 298 31.76 7.54 2.09
CA GLY A 298 31.56 8.38 0.91
C GLY A 298 30.80 7.76 -0.26
N GLU A 299 29.82 6.89 -0.02
CA GLU A 299 28.83 6.61 -1.07
C GLU A 299 28.17 7.91 -1.54
N PRO A 300 27.98 8.08 -2.86
CA PRO A 300 27.36 9.29 -3.40
C PRO A 300 25.94 9.45 -2.84
N PRO A 301 25.40 10.69 -2.80
CA PRO A 301 24.00 10.89 -2.43
C PRO A 301 23.09 10.04 -3.32
N TRP A 302 21.93 9.66 -2.78
CA TRP A 302 20.90 8.92 -3.51
C TRP A 302 20.73 9.49 -4.93
N PRO A 303 20.97 8.68 -5.99
CA PRO A 303 20.96 9.17 -7.36
C PRO A 303 19.56 9.48 -7.92
N GLY A 304 18.49 9.12 -7.20
CA GLY A 304 17.11 9.21 -7.68
C GLY A 304 16.67 7.96 -8.43
N LEU A 305 15.37 7.86 -8.69
CA LEU A 305 14.81 6.80 -9.53
C LEU A 305 15.38 6.84 -10.96
N ALA A 306 15.77 5.67 -11.46
CA ALA A 306 16.14 5.42 -12.84
C ALA A 306 14.97 5.74 -13.79
N ALA A 307 15.30 6.23 -14.98
CA ALA A 307 14.30 6.47 -16.00
C ALA A 307 13.69 5.14 -16.48
N GLY A 308 12.35 5.10 -16.52
CA GLY A 308 11.59 4.01 -17.12
C GLY A 308 11.28 4.25 -18.59
N SER A 309 10.44 3.37 -19.14
CA SER A 309 9.81 3.52 -20.44
C SER A 309 8.29 3.57 -20.27
N ASP A 310 7.63 4.50 -20.97
CA ASP A 310 6.17 4.51 -21.10
C ASP A 310 5.68 3.52 -22.18
N GLU A 311 6.60 2.95 -22.96
CA GLU A 311 6.34 1.97 -24.01
C GLU A 311 7.05 0.65 -23.71
N PHE A 312 6.28 -0.43 -23.61
CA PHE A 312 6.81 -1.77 -23.40
C PHE A 312 6.94 -2.51 -24.74
N PRO A 313 8.09 -3.14 -25.05
CA PRO A 313 8.26 -3.96 -26.25
C PRO A 313 7.27 -5.12 -26.34
N GLU A 314 6.84 -5.62 -25.19
CA GLU A 314 5.86 -6.69 -25.00
C GLU A 314 4.86 -6.27 -23.92
N ASP A 315 3.64 -6.79 -23.98
CA ASP A 315 2.69 -6.65 -22.89
C ASP A 315 3.24 -7.30 -21.60
N PRO A 316 3.31 -6.57 -20.47
CA PRO A 316 3.88 -7.09 -19.22
C PRO A 316 3.25 -8.37 -18.69
N ASP A 317 1.94 -8.57 -18.90
CA ASP A 317 1.27 -9.79 -18.45
C ASP A 317 1.65 -10.99 -19.33
N SER A 318 1.86 -10.76 -20.64
CA SER A 318 2.39 -11.77 -21.56
C SER A 318 3.83 -12.17 -21.19
N ALA A 319 4.70 -11.20 -20.92
CA ALA A 319 6.09 -11.48 -20.52
C ALA A 319 6.17 -12.28 -19.21
N ALA A 320 5.28 -11.98 -18.26
CA ALA A 320 5.15 -12.75 -17.02
C ALA A 320 4.67 -14.18 -17.26
N GLU A 321 3.70 -14.39 -18.17
CA GLU A 321 3.20 -15.71 -18.56
C GLU A 321 4.29 -16.56 -19.22
N GLU A 322 5.02 -16.01 -20.19
CA GLU A 322 6.12 -16.71 -20.86
C GLU A 322 7.21 -17.12 -19.85
N PHE A 323 7.56 -16.22 -18.92
CA PHE A 323 8.54 -16.51 -17.89
C PHE A 323 8.02 -17.55 -16.88
N ALA A 324 6.77 -17.44 -16.45
CA ALA A 324 6.14 -18.40 -15.53
C ALA A 324 6.11 -19.82 -16.13
N ASP A 325 5.80 -19.94 -17.42
CA ASP A 325 5.82 -21.21 -18.14
C ASP A 325 7.24 -21.79 -18.22
N MET A 326 8.24 -20.95 -18.48
CA MET A 326 9.64 -21.37 -18.53
C MET A 326 10.14 -21.94 -17.19
N ILE A 327 9.76 -21.33 -16.06
CA ILE A 327 10.22 -21.75 -14.73
C ILE A 327 9.37 -22.86 -14.10
N SER A 328 8.17 -23.13 -14.65
CA SER A 328 7.29 -24.22 -14.20
C SER A 328 7.63 -25.55 -14.85
N ASP A 329 8.36 -25.55 -15.96
CA ASP A 329 8.75 -26.78 -16.68
C ASP A 329 10.06 -27.38 -16.11
N GLY A 330 9.94 -28.47 -15.35
CA GLY A 330 11.07 -29.33 -14.93
C GLY A 330 11.51 -29.15 -13.47
N ASP A 331 12.67 -29.71 -13.12
CA ASP A 331 13.32 -29.53 -11.81
C ASP A 331 14.17 -28.24 -11.82
N GLY A 332 13.49 -27.10 -12.04
CA GLY A 332 14.11 -25.78 -12.06
C GLY A 332 14.63 -25.35 -10.68
N TRP A 333 15.31 -24.21 -10.62
CA TRP A 333 15.86 -23.68 -9.37
C TRP A 333 14.78 -23.27 -8.34
N LEU A 334 13.51 -23.12 -8.77
CA LEU A 334 12.34 -22.91 -7.91
C LEU A 334 11.68 -24.23 -7.45
N GLY A 335 12.26 -25.37 -7.80
CA GLY A 335 11.73 -26.69 -7.46
C GLY A 335 10.43 -26.99 -8.21
N GLN A 336 9.39 -27.31 -7.45
CA GLN A 336 8.07 -27.71 -7.97
C GLN A 336 7.01 -26.67 -7.57
N PRO A 337 6.98 -25.49 -8.24
CA PRO A 337 6.15 -24.37 -7.82
C PRO A 337 4.66 -24.69 -7.91
N ARG A 338 3.89 -24.18 -6.96
CA ARG A 338 2.43 -24.26 -6.92
C ARG A 338 1.84 -22.92 -7.31
N LEU A 339 0.69 -22.93 -7.98
CA LEU A 339 -0.01 -21.71 -8.35
C LEU A 339 -0.84 -21.20 -7.18
N ALA A 340 -0.69 -19.93 -6.85
CA ALA A 340 -1.59 -19.20 -5.98
C ALA A 340 -2.39 -18.14 -6.74
N LEU A 341 -3.56 -17.83 -6.21
CA LEU A 341 -4.44 -16.75 -6.66
C LEU A 341 -4.71 -15.80 -5.50
N VAL A 342 -4.35 -14.53 -5.66
CA VAL A 342 -4.33 -13.51 -4.61
C VAL A 342 -5.28 -12.35 -4.98
N PRO A 343 -6.11 -11.83 -4.05
CA PRO A 343 -7.05 -10.75 -4.32
C PRO A 343 -6.34 -9.38 -4.28
N ALA A 344 -5.46 -9.16 -5.25
CA ALA A 344 -4.64 -7.95 -5.37
C ALA A 344 -4.99 -7.14 -6.62
N ARG A 345 -4.87 -5.81 -6.54
CA ARG A 345 -5.17 -4.89 -7.66
C ARG A 345 -4.02 -4.81 -8.67
N ARG A 346 -2.80 -4.87 -8.15
CA ARG A 346 -1.53 -4.84 -8.88
C ARG A 346 -0.70 -6.05 -8.49
N SER A 347 0.17 -6.50 -9.39
CA SER A 347 1.05 -7.63 -9.10
C SER A 347 1.99 -7.29 -7.95
N ALA A 348 2.49 -6.05 -7.93
CA ALA A 348 3.30 -5.47 -6.86
C ALA A 348 2.63 -5.46 -5.48
N ASP A 349 1.29 -5.54 -5.40
CA ASP A 349 0.57 -5.51 -4.11
C ASP A 349 0.46 -6.87 -3.45
N ILE A 350 0.73 -7.95 -4.19
CA ILE A 350 0.57 -9.33 -3.72
C ILE A 350 1.23 -9.55 -2.35
N PRO A 351 2.50 -9.13 -2.11
CA PRO A 351 3.16 -9.38 -0.83
C PRO A 351 2.47 -8.68 0.34
N ALA A 352 2.05 -7.43 0.18
CA ALA A 352 1.35 -6.69 1.23
C ALA A 352 -0.04 -7.29 1.52
N VAL A 353 -0.77 -7.71 0.48
CA VAL A 353 -2.11 -8.31 0.63
C VAL A 353 -2.06 -9.59 1.45
N ILE A 354 -1.06 -10.45 1.22
CA ILE A 354 -0.92 -11.70 1.96
C ILE A 354 -0.13 -11.54 3.26
N GLY A 355 0.44 -10.35 3.53
CA GLY A 355 1.30 -10.14 4.70
C GLY A 355 2.62 -10.90 4.64
N TRP A 356 3.22 -11.02 3.46
CA TRP A 356 4.49 -11.73 3.27
C TRP A 356 5.62 -11.09 4.07
N SER A 357 6.35 -11.91 4.83
CA SER A 357 7.38 -11.50 5.78
C SER A 357 8.80 -11.85 5.33
N GLY A 358 9.04 -12.15 4.05
CA GLY A 358 10.38 -12.45 3.55
C GLY A 358 11.44 -11.39 3.92
N PRO A 359 11.19 -10.09 3.70
CA PRO A 359 12.16 -9.05 4.00
C PRO A 359 12.15 -8.58 5.47
N LEU A 360 11.65 -9.36 6.43
CA LEU A 360 11.42 -8.92 7.82
C LEU A 360 12.67 -8.36 8.51
N ASN A 361 13.86 -8.85 8.16
CA ASN A 361 15.13 -8.36 8.69
C ASN A 361 15.57 -7.02 8.08
N HIS A 362 14.95 -6.61 6.98
CA HIS A 362 15.18 -5.36 6.29
C HIS A 362 14.08 -4.33 6.57
N ASP A 363 12.81 -4.70 6.39
CA ASP A 363 11.65 -3.87 6.73
C ASP A 363 10.49 -4.75 7.23
N ASN A 364 9.84 -4.32 8.32
CA ASN A 364 8.71 -5.04 8.90
C ASN A 364 7.37 -4.69 8.22
N ASP A 365 7.34 -3.66 7.37
CA ASP A 365 6.18 -3.26 6.58
C ASP A 365 6.47 -3.44 5.08
N VAL A 366 6.16 -4.64 4.57
CA VAL A 366 6.42 -5.00 3.16
C VAL A 366 5.67 -4.11 2.16
N ALA A 367 4.66 -3.35 2.62
CA ALA A 367 3.95 -2.40 1.78
C ALA A 367 4.86 -1.28 1.26
N ARG A 368 5.92 -0.95 1.99
CA ARG A 368 6.94 0.03 1.55
C ARG A 368 7.73 -0.49 0.35
N LEU A 369 8.15 -1.75 0.39
CA LEU A 369 8.76 -2.43 -0.75
C LEU A 369 7.77 -2.56 -1.92
N CYS A 370 6.48 -2.82 -1.63
CA CYS A 370 5.45 -2.86 -2.66
C CYS A 370 5.29 -1.51 -3.38
N ALA A 371 5.49 -0.38 -2.70
CA ALA A 371 5.47 0.94 -3.34
C ALA A 371 6.61 1.10 -4.38
N VAL A 372 7.81 0.62 -4.04
CA VAL A 372 8.94 0.57 -4.99
C VAL A 372 8.59 -0.30 -6.19
N MET A 373 8.08 -1.52 -5.93
CA MET A 373 7.66 -2.45 -6.97
C MET A 373 6.57 -1.88 -7.87
N ARG A 374 5.61 -1.10 -7.35
CA ARG A 374 4.62 -0.38 -8.17
C ARG A 374 5.30 0.60 -9.13
N SER A 375 6.28 1.36 -8.67
CA SER A 375 7.00 2.26 -9.57
C SER A 375 7.79 1.48 -10.63
N TRP A 376 8.26 0.27 -10.34
CA TRP A 376 8.85 -0.62 -11.34
C TRP A 376 7.82 -1.23 -12.30
N GLU A 377 6.60 -1.53 -11.83
CA GLU A 377 5.51 -1.96 -12.72
C GLU A 377 5.25 -0.89 -13.77
N ASP A 378 5.20 0.37 -13.34
CA ASP A 378 4.91 1.50 -14.20
C ASP A 378 6.10 1.86 -15.11
N ARG A 379 7.35 1.75 -14.63
CA ARG A 379 8.56 2.14 -15.37
C ARG A 379 9.17 1.05 -16.26
N PHE A 380 9.05 -0.21 -15.88
CA PHE A 380 9.73 -1.33 -16.54
C PHE A 380 8.78 -2.47 -16.92
N GLY A 381 7.48 -2.31 -16.63
CA GLY A 381 6.47 -3.32 -16.94
C GLY A 381 6.71 -4.60 -16.13
N THR A 382 7.07 -4.47 -14.85
CA THR A 382 7.36 -5.64 -14.03
C THR A 382 6.11 -6.39 -13.58
N ARG A 383 6.25 -7.70 -13.29
CA ARG A 383 5.25 -8.50 -12.57
C ARG A 383 5.94 -9.42 -11.59
N ILE A 384 5.39 -9.56 -10.39
CA ILE A 384 5.78 -10.62 -9.46
C ILE A 384 5.31 -11.95 -10.04
N VAL A 385 6.25 -12.86 -10.25
CA VAL A 385 6.00 -14.18 -10.79
C VAL A 385 6.09 -15.25 -9.72
N ALA A 386 7.05 -15.16 -8.80
CA ALA A 386 7.18 -16.14 -7.73
C ALA A 386 7.54 -15.53 -6.38
N LEU A 387 7.07 -16.18 -5.32
CA LEU A 387 7.45 -15.97 -3.93
C LEU A 387 7.92 -17.29 -3.33
N THR A 388 8.94 -17.23 -2.50
CA THR A 388 9.30 -18.28 -1.53
C THR A 388 9.12 -17.71 -0.12
N TYR A 389 9.61 -18.43 0.89
CA TYR A 389 9.66 -17.91 2.26
C TYR A 389 10.34 -16.53 2.35
N ASP A 390 11.45 -16.34 1.64
CA ASP A 390 12.36 -15.18 1.71
C ASP A 390 12.83 -14.65 0.36
N GLN A 391 12.38 -15.23 -0.76
CA GLN A 391 12.74 -14.81 -2.12
C GLN A 391 11.55 -14.25 -2.89
N LEU A 392 11.85 -13.27 -3.73
CA LEU A 392 10.94 -12.62 -4.66
C LEU A 392 11.50 -12.71 -6.08
N VAL A 393 10.68 -13.14 -7.03
CA VAL A 393 11.05 -13.23 -8.44
C VAL A 393 10.09 -12.40 -9.29
N ILE A 394 10.67 -11.55 -10.12
CA ILE A 394 9.96 -10.55 -10.93
C ILE A 394 10.32 -10.74 -12.41
N SER A 395 9.32 -10.75 -13.30
CA SER A 395 9.52 -10.58 -14.74
C SER A 395 9.57 -9.09 -15.11
N VAL A 396 10.22 -8.76 -16.22
CA VAL A 396 10.47 -7.38 -16.65
C VAL A 396 10.19 -7.26 -18.15
N ALA A 397 9.25 -6.40 -18.55
CA ALA A 397 8.91 -6.23 -19.96
C ALA A 397 9.89 -5.32 -20.72
N ALA A 398 10.44 -4.30 -20.04
CA ALA A 398 11.34 -3.31 -20.63
C ALA A 398 12.62 -3.14 -19.79
N PRO A 399 13.57 -4.08 -19.87
CA PRO A 399 14.83 -3.97 -19.14
C PRO A 399 15.71 -2.82 -19.68
N PRO A 400 16.62 -2.27 -18.85
CA PRO A 400 17.55 -1.24 -19.31
C PRO A 400 18.44 -1.77 -20.45
N ARG A 401 18.62 -0.94 -21.50
CA ARG A 401 19.36 -1.27 -22.73
C ARG A 401 20.73 -0.60 -22.84
N THR A 402 21.07 0.23 -21.87
CA THR A 402 22.38 0.89 -21.80
C THR A 402 22.99 0.66 -20.43
N GLN A 403 24.32 0.67 -20.37
CA GLN A 403 25.06 0.51 -19.12
C GLN A 403 24.66 1.59 -18.11
N GLU A 404 24.52 2.84 -18.55
CA GLU A 404 24.18 3.97 -17.68
C GLU A 404 22.79 3.83 -17.06
N ALA A 405 21.80 3.36 -17.82
CA ALA A 405 20.45 3.11 -17.31
C ALA A 405 20.45 1.92 -16.33
N ALA A 406 21.22 0.87 -16.65
CA ALA A 406 21.38 -0.29 -15.77
C ALA A 406 22.07 0.08 -14.45
N GLU A 407 23.06 0.99 -14.47
CA GLU A 407 23.73 1.46 -13.25
C GLU A 407 22.83 2.31 -12.37
N ALA A 408 21.97 3.15 -12.96
CA ALA A 408 20.96 3.89 -12.21
C ALA A 408 19.97 2.93 -11.52
N LEU A 409 19.49 1.91 -12.24
CA LEU A 409 18.58 0.91 -11.66
C LEU A 409 19.29 0.01 -10.63
N ALA A 410 20.58 -0.28 -10.80
CA ALA A 410 21.37 -1.03 -9.84
C ALA A 410 21.46 -0.31 -8.48
N ALA A 411 21.46 1.03 -8.47
CA ALA A 411 21.38 1.79 -7.22
C ALA A 411 20.04 1.58 -6.50
N GLU A 412 18.92 1.52 -7.24
CA GLU A 412 17.62 1.17 -6.65
C GLU A 412 17.60 -0.27 -6.12
N HIS A 413 18.13 -1.24 -6.87
CA HIS A 413 18.24 -2.63 -6.40
C HIS A 413 19.08 -2.74 -5.13
N PHE A 414 20.16 -1.98 -5.05
CA PHE A 414 21.02 -1.98 -3.86
C PHE A 414 20.31 -1.41 -2.63
N ALA A 415 19.58 -0.30 -2.78
CA ALA A 415 18.75 0.24 -1.71
C ALA A 415 17.61 -0.72 -1.31
N PHE A 416 16.95 -1.34 -2.29
CA PHE A 416 15.80 -2.23 -2.08
C PHE A 416 16.16 -3.58 -1.44
N CYS A 417 17.31 -4.13 -1.79
CA CYS A 417 17.76 -5.45 -1.37
C CYS A 417 19.30 -5.49 -1.35
N PRO A 418 19.94 -4.98 -0.29
CA PRO A 418 21.40 -4.85 -0.23
C PRO A 418 22.14 -6.19 -0.35
N ASP A 419 21.54 -7.26 0.16
CA ASP A 419 22.09 -8.62 0.13
C ASP A 419 22.37 -9.12 -1.28
N ASN A 420 21.58 -8.69 -2.28
CA ASN A 420 21.80 -9.03 -3.68
C ASN A 420 23.16 -8.55 -4.21
N LEU A 421 23.76 -7.52 -3.59
CA LEU A 421 25.11 -7.08 -3.93
C LEU A 421 26.11 -7.59 -2.89
N HIS A 422 25.82 -7.43 -1.59
CA HIS A 422 26.75 -7.76 -0.51
C HIS A 422 27.10 -9.26 -0.43
N GLN A 423 26.18 -10.13 -0.81
CA GLN A 423 26.34 -11.58 -0.74
C GLN A 423 26.50 -12.22 -2.12
N SER A 424 26.64 -11.41 -3.17
CA SER A 424 26.88 -11.90 -4.53
C SER A 424 28.36 -12.09 -4.83
N ASP A 425 28.65 -12.95 -5.81
CA ASP A 425 29.98 -13.10 -6.40
C ASP A 425 30.36 -11.91 -7.32
N THR A 426 29.47 -10.93 -7.51
CA THR A 426 29.60 -9.81 -8.45
C THR A 426 29.88 -8.51 -7.66
N PRO A 427 31.14 -8.08 -7.51
CA PRO A 427 31.46 -6.94 -6.66
C PRO A 427 31.06 -5.60 -7.30
N GLY A 428 30.13 -4.90 -6.66
CA GLY A 428 29.82 -3.48 -6.90
C GLY A 428 28.75 -3.21 -7.97
N ILE A 429 28.16 -2.01 -7.88
CA ILE A 429 27.00 -1.55 -8.66
C ILE A 429 27.23 -1.69 -10.18
N THR A 430 28.40 -1.30 -10.70
CA THR A 430 28.70 -1.36 -12.15
C THR A 430 28.69 -2.78 -12.71
N GLU A 431 29.27 -3.75 -12.00
CA GLU A 431 29.31 -5.13 -12.50
C GLU A 431 27.94 -5.79 -12.31
N TYR A 432 27.26 -5.53 -11.19
CA TYR A 432 25.86 -5.96 -10.99
C TYR A 432 24.94 -5.44 -12.10
N ALA A 433 25.05 -4.15 -12.46
CA ALA A 433 24.29 -3.55 -13.55
C ALA A 433 24.51 -4.28 -14.88
N ARG A 434 25.77 -4.62 -15.20
CA ARG A 434 26.12 -5.32 -16.44
C ARG A 434 25.61 -6.76 -16.47
N GLU A 435 25.81 -7.51 -15.38
CA GLU A 435 25.55 -8.95 -15.34
C GLU A 435 24.09 -9.29 -15.01
N ARG A 436 23.41 -8.44 -14.23
CA ARG A 436 22.11 -8.74 -13.62
C ARG A 436 20.97 -7.85 -14.09
N LEU A 437 21.24 -6.72 -14.74
CA LEU A 437 20.18 -5.79 -15.19
C LEU A 437 20.21 -5.49 -16.69
N LEU A 438 21.38 -5.30 -17.29
CA LEU A 438 21.50 -4.98 -18.72
C LEU A 438 20.92 -6.13 -19.56
N ASP A 439 19.87 -5.81 -20.32
CA ASP A 439 19.11 -6.77 -21.13
C ASP A 439 18.56 -7.98 -20.35
N GLN A 440 18.41 -7.87 -19.02
CA GLN A 440 17.88 -8.95 -18.17
C GLN A 440 16.39 -8.78 -17.92
N TYR A 441 15.60 -9.77 -18.35
CA TYR A 441 14.12 -9.76 -18.27
C TYR A 441 13.57 -10.34 -16.95
N VAL A 442 14.47 -10.64 -16.01
CA VAL A 442 14.13 -11.31 -14.75
C VAL A 442 14.98 -10.70 -13.64
N TRP A 443 14.33 -10.33 -12.55
CA TRP A 443 14.98 -9.92 -11.31
C TRP A 443 14.64 -10.87 -10.19
N SER A 444 15.62 -11.15 -9.34
CA SER A 444 15.47 -12.01 -8.16
C SER A 444 16.02 -11.29 -6.95
N PHE A 445 15.30 -11.35 -5.84
CA PHE A 445 15.67 -10.72 -4.58
C PHE A 445 15.56 -11.75 -3.45
N TRP A 446 16.48 -11.68 -2.50
CA TRP A 446 16.54 -12.53 -1.34
C TRP A 446 17.07 -11.73 -0.15
N TRP A 447 16.47 -11.92 1.02
CA TRP A 447 16.86 -11.29 2.27
C TRP A 447 17.21 -12.38 3.29
N ASP A 448 18.35 -12.23 3.99
CA ASP A 448 18.78 -13.15 5.08
C ASP A 448 18.10 -12.84 6.41
#